data_AF-A0AAW1LVJ5-F1
#
_entry.id   AF-A0AAW1LVJ5-F1
#
_cell.length_a   1.000
_cell.length_b   1.000
_cell.length_c   1.000
_cell.angle_alpha   90.00
_cell.angle_beta   90.00
_cell.angle_gamma   90.00
#
_symmetry.space_group_name_H-M   'P 1'
#
loop_
_entity.id
_entity.type
_entity.pdbx_description
1 polymer ?
#
loop_
_entity_poly.entity_id
_entity_poly.type
_entity_poly.pdbx_seq_one_letter_code
_entity_poly.pdbx_strand_id
1 'polypeptide(L)'
;MGIFVVNFEATASAADERSTVREWENTIRVPETIERVREHFTAQPSTSTSRASQELEISRTTLRRILKQDLKMKPYKIQINQPSRLFDMERRFDFANEISERIENGSMSLERVWWSDESHFDVCGMCVRLCE
;
A
#
# COMPACT_ATOMS: atom_id res chain seq x y z
N MET A 1 -34.25 -29.71 -30.70
CA MET A 1 -33.53 -30.16 -29.50
C MET A 1 -32.82 -28.96 -28.88
N GLY A 2 -32.75 -28.87 -27.56
CA GLY A 2 -32.09 -27.75 -26.86
C GLY A 2 -30.56 -27.83 -26.97
N ILE A 3 -29.90 -26.68 -26.96
CA ILE A 3 -28.43 -26.52 -27.04
C ILE A 3 -27.69 -27.44 -26.06
N PHE A 4 -28.27 -27.65 -24.88
CA PHE A 4 -27.76 -28.58 -23.87
C PHE A 4 -27.61 -30.03 -24.37
N VAL A 5 -28.62 -30.53 -25.09
CA VAL A 5 -28.63 -31.91 -25.59
C VAL A 5 -27.54 -32.10 -26.65
N VAL A 6 -27.37 -31.08 -27.50
CA VAL A 6 -26.34 -31.08 -28.56
C VAL A 6 -24.93 -31.07 -27.96
N ASN A 7 -24.67 -30.23 -26.96
CA ASN A 7 -23.36 -30.16 -26.31
C ASN A 7 -23.04 -31.44 -25.53
N PHE A 8 -24.04 -32.04 -24.86
CA PHE A 8 -23.86 -33.29 -24.13
C PHE A 8 -23.57 -34.48 -25.05
N GLU A 9 -24.25 -34.59 -26.18
CA GLU A 9 -23.97 -35.64 -27.18
C GLU A 9 -22.57 -35.49 -27.79
N ALA A 10 -22.08 -34.26 -27.96
CA ALA A 10 -20.78 -33.99 -28.57
C ALA A 10 -19.59 -34.13 -27.62
N THR A 11 -19.71 -33.67 -26.36
CA THR A 11 -18.57 -33.59 -25.41
C THR A 11 -18.78 -34.38 -24.13
N ALA A 12 -19.90 -35.09 -23.98
CA ALA A 12 -20.33 -35.77 -22.75
C ALA A 12 -20.37 -34.85 -21.52
N SER A 13 -20.45 -33.53 -21.74
CA SER A 13 -20.41 -32.51 -20.72
C SER A 13 -21.66 -31.62 -20.82
N ALA A 14 -22.26 -31.37 -19.67
CA ALA A 14 -23.36 -30.45 -19.48
C ALA A 14 -22.89 -29.00 -19.26
N ALA A 15 -21.57 -28.79 -19.09
CA ALA A 15 -21.01 -27.48 -18.89
C ALA A 15 -21.05 -26.68 -20.19
N ASP A 16 -21.40 -25.40 -20.08
CA ASP A 16 -21.31 -24.47 -21.20
C ASP A 16 -19.86 -24.45 -21.70
N GLU A 17 -19.68 -24.42 -23.02
CA GLU A 17 -18.34 -24.30 -23.59
C GLU A 17 -17.71 -23.03 -23.01
N ARG A 18 -16.47 -23.13 -22.54
CA ARG A 18 -15.74 -21.93 -22.14
C ARG A 18 -15.69 -21.07 -23.39
N SER A 19 -16.47 -19.99 -23.39
CA SER A 19 -16.33 -18.89 -24.35
C SER A 19 -14.83 -18.71 -24.55
N THR A 20 -14.35 -18.92 -25.77
CA THR A 20 -13.01 -18.46 -26.16
C THR A 20 -12.94 -17.05 -25.64
N VAL A 21 -12.01 -16.81 -24.73
CA VAL A 21 -11.89 -15.54 -24.02
C VAL A 21 -12.04 -14.46 -25.09
N ARG A 22 -13.09 -13.63 -25.01
CA ARG A 22 -13.09 -12.40 -25.81
C ARG A 22 -11.83 -11.69 -25.31
N GLU A 23 -10.78 -11.74 -26.11
CA GLU A 23 -9.60 -10.92 -25.92
C GLU A 23 -10.05 -9.50 -26.19
N TRP A 24 -10.67 -8.90 -25.18
CA TRP A 24 -10.84 -7.46 -25.13
C TRP A 24 -9.42 -6.93 -24.99
N GLU A 25 -8.79 -6.59 -26.12
CA GLU A 25 -7.55 -5.83 -26.11
C GLU A 25 -7.82 -4.59 -25.24
N ASN A 26 -7.20 -4.53 -24.06
CA ASN A 26 -7.36 -3.39 -23.17
C ASN A 26 -6.68 -2.18 -23.82
N THR A 27 -7.41 -1.41 -24.62
CA THR A 27 -6.87 -0.32 -25.44
C THR A 27 -6.11 0.74 -24.64
N ILE A 28 -6.44 0.90 -23.34
CA ILE A 28 -5.84 1.92 -22.47
C ILE A 28 -4.78 1.33 -21.54
N ARG A 29 -4.78 0.02 -21.25
CA ARG A 29 -3.79 -0.60 -20.36
C ARG A 29 -2.60 -1.14 -21.14
N VAL A 30 -2.00 -0.25 -21.91
CA VAL A 30 -0.76 -0.52 -22.64
C VAL A 30 0.41 -0.38 -21.65
N PRO A 31 1.49 -1.18 -21.75
CA PRO A 31 2.66 -1.07 -20.87
C PRO A 31 3.20 0.36 -20.75
N GLU A 32 3.18 1.14 -21.83
CA GLU A 32 3.58 2.55 -21.84
C GLU A 32 2.74 3.41 -20.87
N THR A 33 1.41 3.21 -20.85
CA THR A 33 0.51 3.94 -19.96
C THR A 33 0.73 3.54 -18.49
N ILE A 34 1.06 2.26 -18.24
CA ILE A 34 1.37 1.76 -16.90
C ILE A 34 2.65 2.42 -16.38
N GLU A 35 3.70 2.51 -17.20
CA GLU A 35 4.94 3.15 -16.80
C GLU A 35 4.75 4.66 -16.58
N ARG A 36 3.95 5.33 -17.43
CA ARG A 36 3.61 6.75 -17.24
C ARG A 36 2.89 7.02 -15.91
N VAL A 37 1.97 6.14 -15.52
CA VAL A 37 1.31 6.20 -14.21
C VAL A 37 2.33 5.95 -13.09
N ARG A 38 3.24 5.00 -13.27
CA ARG A 38 4.27 4.68 -12.27
C ARG A 38 5.23 5.85 -12.03
N GLU A 39 5.74 6.47 -13.09
CA GLU A 39 6.62 7.63 -13.01
C GLU A 39 5.92 8.80 -12.32
N HIS A 40 4.65 9.05 -12.65
CA HIS A 40 3.84 10.10 -12.02
C HIS A 40 3.74 9.93 -10.51
N PHE A 41 3.35 8.74 -10.03
CA PHE A 41 3.23 8.47 -8.59
C PHE A 41 4.59 8.33 -7.88
N THR A 42 5.68 8.09 -8.62
CA THR A 42 7.04 8.11 -8.07
C THR A 42 7.52 9.55 -7.86
N ALA A 43 7.22 10.45 -8.80
CA ALA A 43 7.53 11.87 -8.67
C ALA A 43 6.63 12.59 -7.64
N GLN A 44 5.35 12.20 -7.57
CA GLN A 44 4.35 12.86 -6.72
C GLN A 44 3.49 11.82 -5.96
N PRO A 45 4.01 11.25 -4.85
CA PRO A 45 3.32 10.18 -4.14
C PRO A 45 2.05 10.63 -3.41
N SER A 46 1.91 11.93 -3.13
CA SER A 46 0.77 12.50 -2.39
C SER A 46 -0.41 12.87 -3.29
N THR A 47 -0.31 12.71 -4.60
CA THR A 47 -1.35 13.17 -5.53
C THR A 47 -2.60 12.30 -5.44
N SER A 48 -3.77 12.94 -5.37
CA SER A 48 -5.04 12.21 -5.32
C SER A 48 -5.33 11.51 -6.65
N THR A 49 -6.05 10.38 -6.62
CA THR A 49 -6.44 9.66 -7.85
C THR A 49 -7.31 10.51 -8.77
N SER A 50 -8.05 11.49 -8.22
CA SER A 50 -8.86 12.40 -9.03
C SER A 50 -7.99 13.40 -9.78
N ARG A 51 -6.97 13.96 -9.12
CA ARG A 51 -6.03 14.90 -9.73
C ARG A 51 -5.12 14.19 -10.73
N ALA A 52 -4.58 13.03 -10.36
CA ALA A 52 -3.77 12.20 -11.26
C ALA A 52 -4.55 11.80 -12.53
N SER A 53 -5.86 11.55 -12.42
CA SER A 53 -6.74 11.27 -13.56
C SER A 53 -6.88 12.46 -14.52
N GLN A 54 -6.90 13.69 -14.01
CA GLN A 54 -6.93 14.90 -14.83
C GLN A 54 -5.59 15.16 -15.49
N GLU A 55 -4.49 15.05 -14.75
CA GLU A 55 -3.13 15.29 -15.26
C GLU A 55 -2.68 14.25 -16.28
N LEU A 56 -3.06 12.98 -16.11
CA LEU A 56 -2.72 11.89 -17.00
C LEU A 56 -3.77 11.67 -18.10
N GLU A 57 -4.90 12.39 -18.10
CA GLU A 57 -6.02 12.21 -19.04
C GLU A 57 -6.59 10.78 -19.09
N ILE A 58 -6.45 10.01 -18.01
CA ILE A 58 -6.93 8.64 -17.90
C ILE A 58 -8.20 8.63 -17.05
N SER A 59 -9.21 7.83 -17.41
CA SER A 59 -10.41 7.69 -16.57
C SER A 59 -10.05 7.20 -15.16
N ARG A 60 -10.72 7.73 -14.13
CA ARG A 60 -10.51 7.33 -12.73
C ARG A 60 -10.64 5.82 -12.50
N THR A 61 -11.56 5.17 -13.22
CA THR A 61 -11.75 3.71 -13.16
C THR A 61 -10.55 2.96 -13.70
N THR A 62 -9.98 3.38 -14.83
CA THR A 62 -8.80 2.73 -15.41
C THR A 62 -7.58 2.95 -14.53
N LEU A 63 -7.37 4.18 -14.06
CA LEU A 63 -6.27 4.54 -13.16
C LEU A 63 -6.32 3.72 -11.86
N ARG A 64 -7.51 3.56 -11.26
CA ARG A 64 -7.68 2.69 -10.08
C ARG A 64 -7.33 1.23 -10.36
N ARG A 65 -7.68 0.71 -11.54
CA ARG A 65 -7.35 -0.67 -11.91
C ARG A 65 -5.85 -0.83 -12.12
N ILE A 66 -5.18 0.12 -12.78
CA ILE A 66 -3.72 0.14 -12.94
C ILE A 66 -3.02 0.16 -11.57
N LEU A 67 -3.43 1.06 -10.67
CA LEU A 67 -2.84 1.14 -9.33
C LEU A 67 -3.01 -0.15 -8.53
N LYS A 68 -4.18 -0.79 -8.59
CA LYS A 68 -4.49 -1.98 -7.76
C LYS A 68 -3.99 -3.29 -8.36
N GLN A 69 -4.16 -3.49 -9.66
CA GLN A 69 -3.91 -4.78 -10.33
C GLN A 69 -2.48 -4.86 -10.85
N ASP A 70 -2.03 -3.79 -11.51
CA ASP A 70 -0.76 -3.78 -12.24
C ASP A 70 0.39 -3.32 -11.33
N LEU A 71 0.24 -2.16 -10.67
CA LEU A 71 1.28 -1.58 -9.78
C LEU A 71 1.20 -2.07 -8.33
N LYS A 72 0.09 -2.71 -7.93
CA LYS A 72 -0.16 -3.21 -6.56
C LYS A 72 0.09 -2.17 -5.45
N MET A 73 -0.14 -0.90 -5.75
CA MET A 73 0.02 0.19 -4.80
C MET A 73 -1.09 0.14 -3.74
N LYS A 74 -0.71 0.41 -2.49
CA LYS A 74 -1.64 0.54 -1.37
C LYS A 74 -1.91 2.02 -1.11
N PRO A 75 -3.14 2.41 -0.73
CA PRO A 75 -3.42 3.77 -0.32
C PRO A 75 -2.48 4.19 0.81
N TYR A 76 -1.92 5.40 0.72
CA TYR A 76 -1.11 5.96 1.78
C TYR A 76 -1.97 6.18 3.03
N LYS A 77 -1.52 5.65 4.17
CA LYS A 77 -2.16 5.85 5.47
C LYS A 77 -1.40 6.96 6.20
N ILE A 78 -2.05 8.10 6.41
CA ILE A 78 -1.50 9.19 7.22
C ILE A 78 -1.32 8.66 8.66
N GLN A 79 -0.08 8.62 9.12
CA GLN A 79 0.24 8.38 10.51
C GLN A 79 0.39 9.74 11.20
N ILE A 80 -0.50 10.05 12.13
CA ILE A 80 -0.38 11.25 12.96
C ILE A 80 0.65 10.92 14.04
N ASN A 81 1.85 11.46 13.87
CA ASN A 81 2.94 11.36 14.83
C ASN A 81 3.02 12.67 15.63
N GLN A 82 3.60 12.62 16.82
CA GLN A 82 3.91 13.84 17.57
C GLN A 82 4.78 14.76 16.71
N PRO A 83 4.48 16.08 16.64
CA PRO A 83 5.29 17.02 15.89
C PRO A 83 6.68 17.11 16.54
N SER A 84 7.68 16.49 15.93
CA SER A 84 9.07 16.63 16.36
C SER A 84 9.60 17.99 15.92
N ARG A 85 10.13 18.79 16.85
CA ARG A 85 10.84 20.02 16.48
C ARG A 85 12.18 19.65 15.84
N LEU A 86 12.74 20.54 15.02
CA LEU A 86 14.02 20.30 14.34
C LEU A 86 15.13 19.86 15.30
N PHE A 87 15.21 20.52 16.46
CA PHE A 87 16.17 20.22 17.51
C PHE A 87 15.98 18.84 18.16
N ASP A 88 14.74 18.37 18.26
CA ASP A 88 14.44 17.04 18.80
C ASP A 88 14.90 15.95 17.82
N MET A 89 14.93 16.24 16.51
CA MET A 89 15.42 15.29 15.50
C MET A 89 16.93 15.07 15.64
N GLU A 90 17.72 16.13 15.79
CA GLU A 90 19.17 16.03 15.99
C GLU A 90 19.50 15.24 17.25
N ARG A 91 18.87 15.59 18.38
CA ARG A 91 19.07 14.87 19.65
C ARG A 91 18.74 13.39 19.56
N ARG A 92 17.66 13.04 18.86
CA ARG A 92 17.27 11.63 18.67
C ARG A 92 18.24 10.89 17.76
N PHE A 93 18.80 11.57 16.75
CA PHE A 93 19.81 11.00 15.87
C PHE A 93 21.12 10.74 16.62
N ASP A 94 21.60 11.74 17.37
CA ASP A 94 22.82 11.62 18.18
C ASP A 94 22.68 10.50 19.22
N PHE A 95 21.54 10.45 19.92
CA PHE A 95 21.25 9.38 20.87
C PHE A 95 21.22 8.00 20.20
N ALA A 96 20.63 7.89 19.01
CA ALA A 96 20.59 6.61 18.29
C ALA A 96 21.99 6.13 17.89
N ASN A 97 22.84 7.04 17.40
CA ASN A 97 24.22 6.71 17.04
C ASN A 97 25.04 6.29 18.27
N GLU A 98 24.93 7.06 19.36
CA GLU A 98 25.62 6.75 20.61
C GLU A 98 25.22 5.37 21.15
N ILE A 99 23.92 5.06 21.14
CA ILE A 99 23.42 3.76 21.57
C ILE A 99 23.92 2.63 20.65
N SER A 100 23.95 2.87 19.34
CA SER A 100 24.48 1.90 18.36
C SER A 100 25.96 1.60 18.62
N GLU A 101 26.79 2.62 18.77
CA GLU A 101 28.22 2.47 19.07
C GLU A 101 28.45 1.74 20.40
N ARG A 102 27.65 2.03 21.43
CA ARG A 102 27.74 1.36 22.72
C ARG A 102 27.37 -0.13 22.65
N ILE A 103 26.44 -0.50 21.77
CA ILE A 103 26.08 -1.90 21.52
C ILE A 103 27.22 -2.61 20.77
N GLU A 104 27.76 -1.99 19.73
CA GLU A 104 28.86 -2.56 18.92
C GLU A 104 30.14 -2.76 19.74
N ASN A 105 30.48 -1.78 20.58
CA ASN A 105 31.64 -1.86 21.48
C ASN A 105 31.42 -2.84 22.66
N GLY A 106 30.25 -3.48 22.77
CA GLY A 106 29.91 -4.43 23.83
C GLY A 106 29.72 -3.80 25.21
N SER A 107 29.77 -2.47 25.31
CA SER A 107 29.57 -1.71 26.56
C SER A 107 28.12 -1.79 27.06
N MET A 108 27.17 -2.01 26.15
CA MET A 108 25.75 -2.13 26.47
C MET A 108 25.16 -3.35 25.78
N SER A 109 24.57 -4.25 26.57
CA SER A 109 23.89 -5.45 26.05
C SER A 109 22.38 -5.25 26.11
N LEU A 110 21.70 -5.42 24.97
CA LEU A 110 20.23 -5.27 24.89
C LEU A 110 19.49 -6.23 25.81
N GLU A 111 20.05 -7.41 26.09
CA GLU A 111 19.47 -8.41 27.00
C GLU A 111 19.37 -7.92 28.46
N ARG A 112 20.18 -6.93 28.83
CA ARG A 112 20.23 -6.37 30.18
C ARG A 112 19.42 -5.07 30.32
N VAL A 113 18.87 -4.55 29.22
CA VAL A 113 18.09 -3.30 29.22
C VAL A 113 16.62 -3.63 29.46
N TRP A 114 16.02 -3.01 30.47
CA TRP A 114 14.60 -3.04 30.72
C TRP A 114 13.99 -1.69 30.36
N TRP A 115 12.94 -1.73 29.54
CA TRP A 115 12.19 -0.54 29.13
C TRP A 115 10.85 -0.51 29.88
N SER A 116 10.49 0.65 30.40
CA SER A 116 9.17 0.93 30.98
C SER A 116 8.62 2.20 30.37
N ASP A 117 7.34 2.19 30.01
CA ASP A 117 6.59 3.41 29.70
C ASP A 117 5.40 3.58 30.64
N GLU A 118 4.88 4.79 30.70
CA GLU A 118 3.64 5.10 31.41
C GLU A 118 2.52 5.28 30.38
N SER A 119 1.40 4.60 30.60
CA SER A 119 0.22 4.68 29.74
C SER A 119 -1.01 5.06 30.56
N HIS A 120 -1.81 5.98 30.01
CA HIS A 120 -3.05 6.43 30.64
C HIS A 120 -4.22 5.60 30.08
N PHE A 121 -5.02 5.04 30.98
CA PHE A 121 -6.22 4.27 30.65
C PHE A 121 -7.47 5.03 31.09
N ASP A 122 -8.43 5.17 30.18
CA ASP A 122 -9.76 5.67 30.53
C ASP A 122 -10.56 4.61 31.30
N VAL A 123 -11.63 5.04 31.97
CA VAL A 123 -12.56 4.16 32.71
C VAL A 123 -13.19 3.08 31.81
N CYS A 124 -13.26 3.31 30.49
CA CYS A 124 -13.73 2.34 29.49
C CYS A 124 -12.63 1.37 29.02
N GLY A 125 -11.41 1.46 29.58
CA GLY A 125 -10.27 0.62 29.23
C GLY A 125 -9.54 1.00 27.94
N MET A 126 -9.84 2.16 27.36
CA MET A 126 -9.13 2.65 26.17
C MET A 126 -7.84 3.37 26.58
N CYS A 127 -6.72 2.99 25.95
CA CYS A 127 -5.45 3.69 26.15
C CYS A 127 -5.47 5.03 25.40
N VAL A 128 -5.27 6.12 26.13
CA VAL A 128 -5.17 7.47 25.59
C VAL A 128 -3.72 7.90 25.65
N ARG A 129 -3.16 8.31 24.52
CA ARG A 129 -1.91 9.08 24.51
C ARG A 129 -2.27 10.54 24.71
N LEU A 130 -2.04 11.08 25.90
CA LEU A 130 -2.11 12.52 26.14
C LEU A 130 -1.00 13.18 25.32
N CYS A 131 -1.37 14.06 24.40
CA CYS A 131 -0.43 15.02 23.83
C CYS A 131 -0.41 16.22 24.78
N GLU A 132 0.58 16.28 25.66
CA GLU A 132 0.98 17.54 26.30
C GLU A 132 2.15 18.18 25.53
#